data_AF-A0A1W9H3Y1-F1
#
_entry.id   AF-A0A1W9H3Y1-F1
#
_cell.length_a   1.000
_cell.length_b   1.000
_cell.length_c   1.000
_cell.angle_alpha   90.00
_cell.angle_beta   90.00
_cell.angle_gamma   90.00
#
_symmetry.space_group_name_H-M   'P 1'
#
loop_
_entity.id
_entity.type
_entity.pdbx_description
1 polymer ?
#
loop_
_entity_poly.entity_id
_entity_poly.type
_entity_poly.pdbx_seq_one_letter_code
_entity_poly.pdbx_strand_id
1 'polypeptide(L)'
;MNNRLVRKASFWTISISLLVLLSTHSQGRGSFIIKPHEQPDVCNPNIPQIRVTVNGVGAGGVLNVELYHDPDYFLFKKGRVRKTRTPAIQGKQKVCMNLTQSGTYAVAVYQDLDGNRKLKKQWNQLPLEPFGLSNNPE
;
A
#
# COMPACT_ATOMS: atom_id res chain seq x y z
N MET A 1 -88.38 -14.45 -18.55
CA MET A 1 -87.44 -14.20 -17.44
C MET A 1 -86.65 -15.47 -17.20
N ASN A 2 -85.34 -15.49 -17.52
CA ASN A 2 -84.33 -16.38 -16.91
C ASN A 2 -82.94 -16.00 -17.44
N ASN A 3 -82.13 -15.47 -16.53
CA ASN A 3 -80.82 -14.86 -16.81
C ASN A 3 -79.72 -15.91 -16.92
N ARG A 4 -78.95 -15.86 -18.02
CA ARG A 4 -77.62 -16.48 -18.13
C ARG A 4 -76.61 -15.64 -17.34
N LEU A 5 -76.02 -16.22 -16.30
CA LEU A 5 -74.87 -15.65 -15.59
C LEU A 5 -73.59 -16.32 -16.11
N VAL A 6 -72.83 -15.59 -16.92
CA VAL A 6 -71.48 -15.96 -17.35
C VAL A 6 -70.50 -15.51 -16.26
N ARG A 7 -69.82 -16.45 -15.59
CA ARG A 7 -68.76 -16.16 -14.62
C ARG A 7 -67.49 -15.76 -15.38
N LYS A 8 -67.05 -14.52 -15.24
CA LYS A 8 -65.72 -14.07 -15.70
C LYS A 8 -64.69 -14.51 -14.64
N ALA A 9 -63.75 -15.38 -15.03
CA ALA A 9 -62.60 -15.72 -14.20
C ALA A 9 -61.57 -14.58 -14.27
N SER A 10 -61.28 -13.97 -13.13
CA SER A 10 -60.31 -12.90 -12.97
C SER A 10 -58.92 -13.52 -12.79
N PHE A 11 -58.01 -13.28 -13.73
CA PHE A 11 -56.62 -13.70 -13.62
C PHE A 11 -55.87 -12.75 -12.67
N TRP A 12 -55.38 -13.30 -11.56
CA TRP A 12 -54.50 -12.60 -10.61
C TRP A 12 -53.05 -12.75 -11.11
N THR A 13 -52.44 -11.66 -11.56
CA THR A 13 -51.01 -11.63 -11.92
C THR A 13 -50.17 -11.45 -10.67
N ILE A 14 -49.47 -12.51 -10.25
CA ILE A 14 -48.48 -12.46 -9.17
C ILE A 14 -47.22 -11.79 -9.73
N SER A 15 -46.96 -10.54 -9.33
CA SER A 15 -45.71 -9.85 -9.64
C SER A 15 -44.62 -10.34 -8.70
N ILE A 16 -43.66 -11.11 -9.23
CA ILE A 16 -42.47 -11.55 -8.51
C ILE A 16 -41.48 -10.38 -8.51
N SER A 17 -41.39 -9.66 -7.40
CA SER A 17 -40.37 -8.63 -7.19
C SER A 17 -38.99 -9.30 -7.05
N LEU A 18 -38.16 -9.16 -8.08
CA LEU A 18 -36.77 -9.63 -8.09
C LEU A 18 -35.94 -8.73 -7.15
N LEU A 19 -35.71 -9.20 -5.92
CA LEU A 19 -34.81 -8.55 -4.97
C LEU A 19 -33.37 -8.72 -5.47
N VAL A 20 -32.81 -7.69 -6.10
CA VAL A 20 -31.40 -7.67 -6.51
C VAL A 20 -30.56 -7.49 -5.24
N LEU A 21 -30.00 -8.61 -4.76
CA LEU A 21 -28.96 -8.59 -3.73
C LEU A 21 -27.71 -7.92 -4.32
N LEU A 22 -27.50 -6.65 -3.96
CA LEU A 22 -26.23 -5.97 -4.22
C LEU A 22 -25.15 -6.65 -3.36
N SER A 23 -24.41 -7.58 -3.96
CA SER A 23 -23.21 -8.14 -3.37
C SER A 23 -22.18 -7.03 -3.15
N THR A 24 -21.99 -6.61 -1.91
CA THR A 24 -20.86 -5.77 -1.51
C THR A 24 -19.58 -6.51 -1.85
N HIS A 25 -18.88 -6.10 -2.90
CA HIS A 25 -17.57 -6.64 -3.23
C HIS A 25 -16.59 -6.17 -2.15
N SER A 26 -16.33 -7.03 -1.16
CA SER A 26 -15.13 -6.93 -0.34
C SER A 26 -13.95 -7.15 -1.28
N GLN A 27 -13.35 -6.06 -1.76
CA GLN A 27 -12.10 -6.10 -2.48
C GLN A 27 -11.06 -6.67 -1.51
N GLY A 28 -10.77 -7.97 -1.65
CA GLY A 28 -9.75 -8.63 -0.85
C GLY A 28 -8.43 -7.88 -1.03
N ARG A 29 -7.88 -7.36 0.07
CA ARG A 29 -6.48 -6.88 0.10
C ARG A 29 -5.62 -8.04 -0.38
N GLY A 30 -5.04 -7.92 -1.57
CA GLY A 30 -4.10 -8.91 -2.09
C GLY A 30 -3.03 -9.16 -1.04
N SER A 31 -2.74 -10.44 -0.75
CA SER A 31 -1.70 -10.80 0.19
C SER A 31 -0.37 -10.18 -0.27
N PHE A 32 0.14 -9.24 0.51
CA PHE A 32 1.39 -8.58 0.19
C PHE A 32 2.55 -9.50 0.53
N ILE A 33 3.15 -10.12 -0.50
CA ILE A 33 4.32 -10.98 -0.32
C ILE A 33 5.61 -10.14 -0.41
N ILE A 34 6.32 -10.04 0.71
CA ILE A 34 7.66 -9.45 0.78
C ILE A 34 8.66 -10.49 0.25
N LYS A 35 9.39 -10.14 -0.81
CA LYS A 35 10.41 -11.03 -1.37
C LYS A 35 11.63 -11.08 -0.43
N PRO A 36 12.40 -12.19 -0.39
CA PRO A 36 13.56 -12.30 0.50
C PRO A 36 14.56 -11.14 0.39
N HIS A 37 14.89 -10.70 -0.83
CA HIS A 37 15.81 -9.57 -1.06
C HIS A 37 15.22 -8.18 -0.71
N GLU A 38 13.92 -8.10 -0.45
CA GLU A 38 13.23 -6.90 0.00
C GLU A 38 13.05 -6.89 1.52
N GLN A 39 13.51 -7.91 2.24
CA GLN A 39 13.45 -7.89 3.70
C GLN A 39 14.49 -6.92 4.27
N PRO A 40 14.20 -6.30 5.42
CA PRO A 40 15.22 -5.59 6.19
C PRO A 40 16.28 -6.58 6.68
N ASP A 41 17.51 -6.09 6.81
CA ASP A 41 18.58 -6.88 7.40
C ASP A 41 18.46 -6.87 8.93
N VAL A 42 19.06 -7.86 9.60
CA VAL A 42 19.15 -7.88 11.06
C VAL A 42 20.02 -6.72 11.53
N CYS A 43 19.52 -5.91 12.47
CA CYS A 43 20.29 -4.81 13.05
C CYS A 43 21.51 -5.35 13.82
N ASN A 44 22.71 -4.96 13.41
CA ASN A 44 23.96 -5.42 14.01
C ASN A 44 24.93 -4.23 14.19
N PRO A 45 25.30 -3.86 15.44
CA PRO A 45 26.23 -2.76 15.76
C PRO A 45 27.63 -2.92 15.17
N ASN A 46 28.06 -4.14 14.85
CA ASN A 46 29.44 -4.47 14.55
C ASN A 46 29.77 -4.52 13.05
N ILE A 47 28.80 -4.20 12.18
CA ILE A 47 29.01 -4.14 10.73
C ILE A 47 28.50 -2.81 10.16
N PRO A 48 29.04 -2.35 9.02
CA PRO A 48 28.54 -1.17 8.32
C PRO A 48 27.05 -1.31 7.97
N GLN A 49 26.22 -0.46 8.58
CA GLN A 49 24.77 -0.45 8.40
C GLN A 49 24.22 0.97 8.45
N ILE A 50 23.16 1.19 7.66
CA ILE A 50 22.25 2.31 7.90
C ILE A 50 21.05 1.80 8.69
N ARG A 51 20.80 2.46 9.83
CA ARG A 51 19.69 2.16 10.73
C ARG A 51 18.70 3.31 10.70
N VAL A 52 17.55 3.08 10.09
CA VAL A 52 16.50 4.08 9.91
C VAL A 52 15.47 3.89 11.01
N THR A 53 15.18 4.97 11.75
CA THR A 53 14.03 5.02 12.66
C THR A 53 12.96 5.89 12.00
N VAL A 54 11.86 5.26 11.57
CA VAL A 54 10.71 5.97 11.00
C VAL A 54 9.73 6.24 12.12
N ASN A 55 9.36 7.51 12.30
CA ASN A 55 8.36 7.94 13.27
C ASN A 55 7.02 8.21 12.57
N GLY A 56 5.91 8.14 13.29
CA GLY A 56 4.60 8.50 12.77
C GLY A 56 4.08 7.56 11.67
N VAL A 57 4.52 6.30 11.66
CA VAL A 57 3.99 5.29 10.73
C VAL A 57 2.51 5.07 11.06
N GLY A 58 1.65 5.07 10.03
CA GLY A 58 0.22 4.79 10.18
C GLY A 58 -0.07 3.30 10.26
N ALA A 59 -1.29 2.92 10.67
CA ALA A 59 -1.70 1.52 10.69
C ALA A 59 -1.94 0.97 9.27
N GLY A 60 -1.48 -0.26 9.01
CA GLY A 60 -1.80 -1.01 7.78
C GLY A 60 -0.96 -0.65 6.56
N GLY A 61 -1.02 -1.49 5.53
CA GLY A 61 -0.16 -1.34 4.35
C GLY A 61 1.30 -1.73 4.64
N VAL A 62 2.21 -1.16 3.86
CA VAL A 62 3.62 -1.58 3.83
C VAL A 62 4.53 -0.36 3.91
N LEU A 63 5.42 -0.38 4.90
CA LEU A 63 6.50 0.59 5.00
C LEU A 63 7.61 0.20 4.03
N ASN A 64 7.94 1.12 3.12
CA ASN A 64 9.04 1.03 2.19
C ASN A 64 10.16 1.95 2.66
N VAL A 65 11.39 1.45 2.66
CA VAL A 65 12.60 2.25 2.94
C VAL A 65 13.56 2.04 1.79
N GLU A 66 13.97 3.11 1.15
CA GLU A 66 14.82 3.12 -0.02
C GLU A 66 16.12 3.87 0.29
N LEU A 67 17.23 3.31 -0.16
CA LEU A 67 18.57 3.85 0.05
C LEU A 67 19.17 4.28 -1.29
N TYR A 68 19.83 5.43 -1.28
CA TYR A 68 20.47 6.07 -2.42
C TYR A 68 21.89 6.48 -2.05
N HIS A 69 22.81 6.38 -2.99
CA HIS A 69 24.21 6.76 -2.81
C HIS A 69 24.69 7.80 -3.84
N ASP A 70 23.96 7.94 -4.94
CA ASP A 70 24.25 8.88 -6.01
C ASP A 70 23.33 10.11 -5.87
N PRO A 71 23.86 11.31 -5.60
CA PRO A 71 23.07 12.52 -5.41
C PRO A 71 22.34 12.95 -6.70
N ASP A 72 22.93 12.70 -7.88
CA ASP A 72 22.32 13.06 -9.18
C ASP A 72 21.11 12.18 -9.50
N TYR A 73 21.02 11.01 -8.84
CA TYR A 73 19.94 10.05 -9.00
C TYR A 73 19.11 9.81 -7.74
N PHE A 74 19.11 10.76 -6.81
CA PHE A 74 18.21 10.70 -5.67
C PHE A 74 16.73 10.65 -6.14
N LEU A 75 15.94 9.75 -5.54
CA LEU A 75 14.53 9.44 -5.89
C LEU A 75 14.31 8.81 -7.29
N PHE A 76 15.35 8.64 -8.10
CA PHE A 76 15.24 7.90 -9.36
C PHE A 76 15.45 6.41 -9.14
N LYS A 77 14.66 5.57 -9.81
CA LYS A 77 14.79 4.10 -9.72
C LYS A 77 16.21 3.61 -9.98
N LYS A 78 16.95 4.27 -10.89
CA LYS A 78 18.34 3.92 -11.23
C LYS A 78 19.37 4.27 -10.14
N GLY A 79 19.09 5.25 -9.29
CA GLY A 79 19.97 5.62 -8.16
C GLY A 79 19.71 4.84 -6.88
N ARG A 80 18.65 4.02 -6.85
CA ARG A 80 18.29 3.24 -5.67
C ARG A 80 19.17 2.01 -5.53
N VAL A 81 20.01 2.00 -4.51
CA VAL A 81 20.96 0.91 -4.23
C VAL A 81 20.34 -0.19 -3.37
N ARG A 82 19.34 0.13 -2.54
CA ARG A 82 18.59 -0.85 -1.73
C ARG A 82 17.14 -0.42 -1.56
N LYS A 83 16.26 -1.41 -1.44
CA LYS A 83 14.87 -1.23 -1.03
C LYS A 83 14.49 -2.32 -0.05
N THR A 84 13.89 -1.93 1.07
CA THR A 84 13.25 -2.86 2.00
C THR A 84 11.75 -2.62 2.06
N ARG A 85 11.01 -3.66 2.38
CA ARG A 85 9.56 -3.68 2.59
C ARG A 85 9.30 -4.41 3.89
N THR A 86 8.48 -3.80 4.74
CA THR A 86 8.04 -4.37 6.01
C THR A 86 6.56 -4.05 6.20
N PRO A 87 5.77 -4.92 6.83
CA PRO A 87 4.43 -4.54 7.25
C PRO A 87 4.50 -3.23 8.05
N ALA A 88 3.64 -2.27 7.75
CA ALA A 88 3.61 -1.01 8.46
C ALA A 88 2.96 -1.21 9.84
N ILE A 89 3.72 -0.89 10.90
CA ILE A 89 3.28 -0.95 12.29
C ILE A 89 3.13 0.48 12.77
N GLN A 90 1.98 0.79 13.36
CA GLN A 90 1.68 2.13 13.83
C GLN A 90 2.73 2.63 14.84
N GLY A 91 3.16 3.88 14.69
CA GLY A 91 4.09 4.55 15.60
C GLY A 91 5.53 4.56 15.08
N LYS A 92 6.47 4.04 15.89
CA LYS A 92 7.90 4.05 15.58
C LYS A 92 8.34 2.68 15.07
N GLN A 93 8.98 2.65 13.91
CA GLN A 93 9.48 1.41 13.29
C GLN A 93 10.94 1.56 12.89
N LYS A 94 11.75 0.55 13.26
CA LYS A 94 13.18 0.50 12.93
C LYS A 94 13.42 -0.42 11.73
N VAL A 95 14.27 0.01 10.81
CA VAL A 95 14.70 -0.73 9.62
C VAL A 95 16.22 -0.66 9.51
N CYS A 96 16.87 -1.79 9.29
CA CYS A 96 18.31 -1.87 9.13
C CYS A 96 18.67 -2.38 7.74
N MET A 97 19.70 -1.79 7.14
CA MET A 97 20.22 -2.12 5.81
C MET A 97 21.74 -2.19 5.86
N ASN A 98 22.30 -3.35 5.47
CA ASN A 98 23.73 -3.56 5.35
C ASN A 98 24.30 -2.74 4.18
N LEU A 99 25.49 -2.18 4.39
CA LEU A 99 26.22 -1.46 3.35
C LEU A 99 27.28 -2.36 2.71
N THR A 100 27.39 -2.28 1.38
CA THR A 100 28.44 -2.96 0.60
C THR A 100 29.66 -2.07 0.36
N GLN A 101 29.52 -0.76 0.58
CA GLN A 101 30.57 0.23 0.38
C GLN A 101 30.42 1.39 1.38
N SER A 102 31.50 2.14 1.61
CA SER A 102 31.47 3.34 2.45
C SER A 102 31.06 4.58 1.66
N GLY A 103 30.49 5.57 2.33
CA GLY A 103 30.28 6.93 1.79
C GLY A 103 28.94 7.55 2.22
N THR A 104 28.49 8.55 1.47
CA THR A 104 27.28 9.33 1.80
C THR A 104 26.03 8.66 1.26
N TYR A 105 24.97 8.63 2.05
CA TYR A 105 23.70 8.03 1.64
C TYR A 105 22.52 8.93 1.95
N ALA A 106 21.50 8.84 1.11
CA ALA A 106 20.19 9.41 1.34
C ALA A 106 19.13 8.31 1.49
N VAL A 107 18.13 8.55 2.31
CA VAL A 107 17.01 7.66 2.61
C VAL A 107 15.73 8.31 2.14
N ALA A 108 14.88 7.53 1.48
CA ALA A 108 13.48 7.88 1.25
C ALA A 108 12.60 6.81 1.87
N VAL A 109 11.54 7.22 2.54
CA VAL A 109 10.54 6.31 3.13
C VAL A 109 9.17 6.65 2.60
N TYR A 110 8.34 5.63 2.41
CA TYR A 110 6.92 5.84 2.12
C TYR A 110 6.07 4.65 2.55
N GLN A 111 4.81 4.91 2.85
CA GLN A 111 3.83 3.89 3.22
C GLN A 111 2.93 3.59 2.02
N ASP A 112 2.98 2.35 1.53
CA ASP A 112 2.10 1.83 0.48
C ASP A 112 0.82 1.33 1.18
N LEU A 113 -0.23 2.14 1.18
CA LEU A 113 -1.42 1.92 2.02
C LEU A 113 -2.30 0.79 1.50
N ASP A 114 -2.32 0.56 0.19
CA ASP A 114 -3.13 -0.48 -0.44
C ASP A 114 -2.34 -1.75 -0.80
N GLY A 115 -1.00 -1.73 -0.63
CA GLY A 115 -0.14 -2.87 -0.87
C GLY A 115 0.07 -3.18 -2.36
N ASN A 116 -0.18 -2.22 -3.26
CA ASN A 116 -0.07 -2.45 -4.70
C ASN A 116 1.40 -2.40 -5.22
N ARG A 117 2.37 -2.25 -4.30
CA ARG A 117 3.82 -2.16 -4.51
C ARG A 117 4.30 -0.85 -5.12
N LYS A 118 3.42 0.13 -5.32
CA LYS A 118 3.70 1.45 -5.93
C LYS A 118 3.44 2.54 -4.90
N LEU A 119 4.17 3.65 -5.04
CA LEU A 119 3.83 4.89 -4.36
C LEU A 119 2.78 5.61 -5.20
N LYS A 120 1.62 5.92 -4.62
CA LYS A 120 0.61 6.76 -5.29
C LYS A 120 1.13 8.19 -5.39
N LYS A 121 0.92 8.80 -6.56
CA LYS A 121 1.38 10.15 -6.87
C LYS A 121 0.27 10.95 -7.54
N GLN A 122 0.31 12.25 -7.32
CA GLN A 122 -0.46 13.23 -8.08
C GLN A 122 0.07 13.34 -9.52
N TRP A 123 -0.68 14.06 -10.36
CA TRP A 123 -0.29 14.36 -11.75
C TRP A 123 1.06 15.12 -11.84
N ASN A 124 1.42 15.88 -10.81
CA ASN A 124 2.68 16.61 -10.68
C ASN A 124 3.77 15.80 -9.94
N GLN A 125 3.63 14.48 -9.82
CA GLN A 125 4.59 13.56 -9.19
C GLN A 125 4.71 13.64 -7.66
N LEU A 126 3.96 14.52 -6.98
CA LEU A 126 3.97 14.58 -5.52
C LEU A 126 3.32 13.32 -4.90
N PRO A 127 3.89 12.77 -3.83
CA PRO A 127 3.30 11.63 -3.12
C PRO A 127 1.88 11.93 -2.60
N LEU A 128 0.94 11.01 -2.83
CA LEU A 128 -0.39 11.00 -2.22
C LEU A 128 -0.46 10.14 -0.95
N GLU A 129 0.58 9.35 -0.71
CA GLU A 129 0.73 8.51 0.48
C GLU A 129 1.80 9.10 1.41
N PRO A 130 1.76 8.75 2.72
CA PRO A 130 2.75 9.22 3.68
C PRO A 130 4.18 8.91 3.21
N PHE A 131 5.05 9.91 3.27
CA PHE A 131 6.45 9.79 2.87
C PHE A 131 7.36 10.64 3.77
N GLY A 132 8.66 10.38 3.70
CA GLY A 132 9.69 11.16 4.37
C GLY A 132 11.04 11.00 3.68
N LEU A 133 11.87 12.04 3.74
CA LEU A 133 13.19 12.06 3.11
C LEU A 133 14.27 12.35 4.18
N SER A 134 15.44 11.75 4.04
CA SER A 134 16.62 12.19 4.79
C SER A 134 17.04 13.56 4.27
N ASN A 135 17.22 14.50 5.19
CA ASN A 135 17.32 15.94 4.91
C ASN A 135 15.96 16.54 4.53
N ASN A 136 15.31 17.13 5.53
CA ASN A 136 14.05 17.83 5.36
C ASN A 136 14.33 19.12 4.56
N PRO A 137 13.76 19.33 3.36
CA PRO A 137 13.85 20.63 2.72
C PRO A 137 13.10 21.65 3.59
N GLU A 138 13.76 22.78 3.89
CA GLU A 138 13.11 23.95 4.47
C GLU A 138 12.23 24.68 3.45
#